data_AF-A0A9P5BYI4-F1
#
_entry.id   AF-A0A9P5BYI4-F1
#
_cell.length_a   1.000
_cell.length_b   1.000
_cell.length_c   1.000
_cell.angle_alpha   90.00
_cell.angle_beta   90.00
_cell.angle_gamma   90.00
#
_symmetry.space_group_name_H-M   'P 1'
#
loop_
_entity.id
_entity.type
_entity.pdbx_description
1 polymer ?
#
loop_
_entity_poly.entity_id
_entity_poly.type
_entity_poly.pdbx_seq_one_letter_code
_entity_poly.pdbx_strand_id
1 'polypeptide(L)'
;MKRREKPTIMSKSLTVVVTGSNRGIGQGIIQLLAKTEHTSPLTIIATSRSGSDLGIQAKSPNSIQYAKLDISSSSSIASFFKTTQNIDVLINNAGINNNNQETADLAARTIDVNYKGTRDVCFALLSASGGKVERIVNVSSTACQLNNYSPSTGDKFRSVRNIADVDALADAYVEAVHAGGSAQNDAGFGSPPKSYQVSKALVNALTVVLARENPRVLTGWEAAEDAGGGREDSG
;
A
#
# COMPACT_ATOMS: atom_id res chain seq x y z
N MET A 1 -42.51 -28.93 -15.18
CA MET A 1 -41.06 -29.16 -15.40
C MET A 1 -40.30 -28.15 -14.54
N LYS A 2 -39.85 -28.55 -13.34
CA LYS A 2 -39.11 -27.66 -12.42
C LYS A 2 -37.72 -27.41 -13.02
N ARG A 3 -37.39 -26.15 -13.32
CA ARG A 3 -36.00 -25.77 -13.67
C ARG A 3 -35.12 -26.16 -12.49
N ARG A 4 -34.20 -27.11 -12.71
CA ARG A 4 -33.11 -27.37 -11.77
C ARG A 4 -32.22 -26.12 -11.80
N GLU A 5 -32.23 -25.34 -10.72
CA GLU A 5 -31.18 -24.36 -10.47
C GLU A 5 -29.85 -25.10 -10.47
N LYS A 6 -28.92 -24.67 -11.35
CA LYS A 6 -27.54 -25.13 -11.26
C LYS A 6 -27.00 -24.62 -9.92
N PRO A 7 -26.36 -25.47 -9.10
CA PRO A 7 -25.71 -24.99 -7.89
C PRO A 7 -24.66 -23.96 -8.31
N THR A 8 -24.90 -22.69 -7.97
CA THR A 8 -23.91 -21.65 -8.10
C THR A 8 -22.79 -22.03 -7.15
N ILE A 9 -21.67 -22.56 -7.68
CA ILE A 9 -20.45 -22.66 -6.90
C ILE A 9 -20.10 -21.21 -6.56
N MET A 10 -20.44 -20.78 -5.34
CA MET A 10 -20.01 -19.47 -4.87
C MET A 10 -18.49 -19.50 -4.90
N SER A 11 -17.90 -18.64 -5.73
CA SER A 11 -16.46 -18.42 -5.76
C SER A 11 -15.97 -18.12 -4.35
N LYS A 12 -14.78 -18.63 -4.00
CA LYS A 12 -14.13 -18.39 -2.70
C LYS A 12 -14.15 -16.87 -2.43
N SER A 13 -14.59 -16.46 -1.24
CA SER A 13 -14.51 -15.04 -0.86
C SER A 13 -13.05 -14.59 -0.76
N LEU A 14 -12.78 -13.39 -1.27
CA LEU A 14 -11.48 -12.74 -1.14
C LEU A 14 -11.46 -11.79 0.05
N THR A 15 -10.41 -11.88 0.86
CA THR A 15 -10.17 -10.98 1.99
C THR A 15 -9.31 -9.79 1.55
N VAL A 16 -9.88 -8.59 1.66
CA VAL A 16 -9.23 -7.32 1.27
C VAL A 16 -9.00 -6.46 2.49
N VAL A 17 -7.74 -6.19 2.82
CA VAL A 17 -7.37 -5.27 3.91
C VAL A 17 -7.09 -3.88 3.32
N VAL A 18 -7.70 -2.84 3.89
CA VAL A 18 -7.43 -1.44 3.51
C VAL A 18 -6.92 -0.68 4.72
N THR A 19 -5.70 -0.14 4.64
CA THR A 19 -5.11 0.63 5.74
C THR A 19 -5.57 2.08 5.76
N GLY A 20 -5.85 2.63 6.94
CA GLY A 20 -6.20 4.05 7.09
C GLY A 20 -7.52 4.43 6.40
N SER A 21 -8.54 3.58 6.52
CA SER A 21 -9.79 3.69 5.78
C SER A 21 -10.89 4.50 6.50
N ASN A 22 -10.57 5.17 7.60
CA ASN A 22 -11.56 5.92 8.39
C ASN A 22 -11.98 7.28 7.80
N ARG A 23 -11.30 7.74 6.73
CA ARG A 23 -11.58 9.01 6.04
C ARG A 23 -10.95 9.03 4.66
N GLY A 24 -11.30 10.05 3.86
CA GLY A 24 -10.63 10.37 2.60
C GLY A 24 -10.65 9.23 1.58
N ILE A 25 -9.54 9.05 0.86
CA ILE A 25 -9.41 8.03 -0.20
C ILE A 25 -9.68 6.62 0.34
N GLY A 26 -9.14 6.27 1.50
CA GLY A 26 -9.35 4.96 2.11
C GLY A 26 -10.81 4.66 2.41
N GLN A 27 -11.58 5.65 2.87
CA GLN A 27 -13.02 5.51 3.07
C GLN A 27 -13.76 5.32 1.73
N GLY A 28 -13.37 6.09 0.71
CA GLY A 28 -13.91 5.93 -0.65
C GLY A 28 -13.65 4.54 -1.23
N ILE A 29 -12.45 4.00 -1.02
CA ILE A 29 -12.07 2.65 -1.44
C ILE A 29 -12.99 1.61 -0.79
N ILE A 30 -13.14 1.62 0.54
CA ILE A 30 -13.99 0.62 1.21
C ILE A 30 -15.47 0.78 0.84
N GLN A 31 -15.95 2.01 0.60
CA GLN A 31 -17.32 2.25 0.13
C GLN A 31 -17.56 1.67 -1.27
N LEU A 32 -16.61 1.87 -2.19
CA LEU A 32 -16.70 1.35 -3.55
C LEU A 32 -16.62 -0.18 -3.55
N LEU A 33 -15.65 -0.76 -2.84
CA LEU A 33 -15.52 -2.21 -2.69
C LEU A 33 -16.79 -2.83 -2.12
N ALA A 34 -17.37 -2.23 -1.08
CA ALA A 34 -18.55 -2.74 -0.40
C ALA A 34 -19.82 -2.72 -1.27
N LYS A 35 -19.96 -1.75 -2.18
CA LYS A 35 -21.18 -1.54 -2.98
C LYS A 35 -21.13 -2.14 -4.38
N THR A 36 -19.94 -2.47 -4.88
CA THR A 36 -19.73 -2.99 -6.24
C THR A 36 -19.85 -4.51 -6.24
N GLU A 37 -20.49 -5.06 -7.27
CA GLU A 37 -20.47 -6.51 -7.51
C GLU A 37 -19.12 -6.90 -8.10
N HIS A 38 -18.49 -7.92 -7.52
CA HIS A 38 -17.22 -8.48 -7.97
C HIS A 38 -17.43 -9.93 -8.39
N THR A 39 -16.47 -10.48 -9.14
CA THR A 39 -16.47 -11.89 -9.55
C THR A 39 -16.43 -12.86 -8.36
N SER A 40 -15.85 -12.43 -7.24
CA SER A 40 -15.86 -13.14 -5.96
C SER A 40 -16.39 -12.25 -4.84
N PRO A 41 -17.16 -12.79 -3.87
CA PRO A 41 -17.57 -12.04 -2.69
C PRO A 41 -16.37 -11.47 -1.92
N LEU A 42 -16.47 -10.23 -1.44
CA LEU A 42 -15.40 -9.60 -0.67
C LEU A 42 -15.67 -9.65 0.84
N THR A 43 -14.66 -10.03 1.61
CA THR A 43 -14.56 -9.74 3.04
C THR A 43 -13.60 -8.56 3.21
N ILE A 44 -14.16 -7.37 3.44
CA ILE A 44 -13.39 -6.12 3.51
C ILE A 44 -13.02 -5.87 4.98
N ILE A 45 -11.73 -5.76 5.26
CA ILE A 45 -11.20 -5.39 6.58
C ILE A 45 -10.72 -3.94 6.51
N ALA A 46 -11.60 -3.04 6.93
CA ALA A 46 -11.37 -1.60 6.99
C ALA A 46 -10.60 -1.25 8.26
N THR A 47 -9.35 -0.80 8.14
CA THR A 47 -8.51 -0.56 9.32
C THR A 47 -8.24 0.91 9.60
N SER A 48 -8.15 1.23 10.89
CA SER A 48 -7.74 2.55 11.37
C SER A 48 -7.11 2.44 12.76
N ARG A 49 -6.50 3.51 13.26
CA ARG A 49 -5.89 3.52 14.60
C ARG A 49 -6.87 3.24 15.73
N SER A 50 -8.15 3.56 15.55
CA SER A 50 -9.21 3.28 16.53
C SER A 50 -9.98 1.99 16.22
N GLY A 51 -10.01 1.55 14.96
CA GLY A 51 -10.87 0.44 14.53
C GLY A 51 -12.36 0.76 14.57
N SER A 52 -12.73 2.05 14.57
CA SER A 52 -14.13 2.48 14.68
C SER A 52 -14.96 2.06 13.47
N ASP A 53 -16.18 1.61 13.75
CA ASP A 53 -17.21 1.37 12.73
C ASP A 53 -17.67 2.69 12.11
N LEU A 54 -17.74 2.74 10.78
CA LEU A 54 -18.17 3.90 9.99
C LEU A 54 -19.63 3.78 9.52
N GLY A 55 -20.34 2.71 9.89
CA GLY A 55 -21.72 2.43 9.51
C GLY A 55 -21.92 2.07 8.04
N ILE A 56 -20.83 1.79 7.29
CA ILE A 56 -20.92 1.44 5.86
C ILE A 56 -21.61 0.08 5.72
N GLN A 57 -22.71 0.06 4.96
CA GLN A 57 -23.43 -1.16 4.62
C GLN A 57 -22.84 -1.77 3.34
N ALA A 58 -22.43 -3.04 3.42
CA ALA A 58 -21.96 -3.80 2.27
C ALA A 58 -23.15 -4.45 1.54
N LYS A 59 -23.10 -4.43 0.21
CA LYS A 59 -24.07 -5.13 -0.63
C LYS A 59 -23.74 -6.62 -0.64
N SER A 60 -24.68 -7.46 -0.23
CA SER A 60 -24.54 -8.92 -0.30
C SER A 60 -24.13 -9.36 -1.72
N PRO A 61 -23.15 -10.27 -1.88
CA PRO A 61 -22.55 -11.12 -0.84
C PRO A 61 -21.31 -10.52 -0.14
N ASN A 62 -20.98 -9.25 -0.36
CA ASN A 62 -19.85 -8.62 0.32
C ASN A 62 -20.15 -8.39 1.80
N SER A 63 -19.09 -8.35 2.61
CA SER A 63 -19.12 -7.97 4.01
C SER A 63 -18.02 -6.96 4.33
N ILE A 64 -18.20 -6.19 5.38
CA ILE A 64 -17.20 -5.26 5.90
C ILE A 64 -17.04 -5.44 7.40
N GLN A 65 -15.80 -5.44 7.85
CA GLN A 65 -15.37 -5.53 9.23
C GLN A 65 -14.40 -4.39 9.52
N TYR A 66 -14.40 -3.91 10.76
CA TYR A 66 -13.49 -2.85 11.19
C TYR A 66 -12.48 -3.40 12.17
N ALA A 67 -11.21 -3.02 11.97
CA ALA A 67 -10.12 -3.51 12.81
C ALA A 67 -9.15 -2.39 13.17
N LYS A 68 -8.54 -2.52 14.35
CA LYS A 68 -7.49 -1.62 14.80
C LYS A 68 -6.18 -1.93 14.10
N LEU A 69 -5.59 -0.94 13.44
CA LEU A 69 -4.24 -0.98 12.90
C LEU A 69 -3.64 0.42 12.88
N ASP A 70 -2.58 0.61 13.66
CA ASP A 70 -1.64 1.73 13.51
C ASP A 70 -0.37 1.21 12.82
N ILE A 71 -0.17 1.63 11.57
CA ILE A 71 0.99 1.18 10.78
C ILE A 71 2.32 1.73 11.31
N SER A 72 2.31 2.73 12.19
CA SER A 72 3.53 3.25 12.83
C SER A 72 3.88 2.54 14.14
N SER A 73 3.13 1.50 14.51
CA SER A 73 3.30 0.77 15.77
C SER A 73 3.50 -0.72 15.51
N SER A 74 4.72 -1.21 15.73
CA SER A 74 5.06 -2.63 15.56
C SER A 74 4.18 -3.54 16.42
N SER A 75 3.79 -3.12 17.63
CA SER A 75 2.88 -3.87 18.49
C SER A 75 1.44 -3.89 17.95
N SER A 76 0.97 -2.79 17.34
CA SER A 76 -0.33 -2.77 16.66
C SER A 76 -0.32 -3.68 15.43
N ILE A 77 0.74 -3.66 14.62
CA ILE A 77 0.91 -4.53 13.46
C ILE A 77 0.90 -6.00 13.89
N ALA A 78 1.74 -6.36 14.87
CA ALA A 78 1.81 -7.72 15.38
C ALA A 78 0.47 -8.21 15.94
N SER A 79 -0.29 -7.33 16.63
CA SER A 79 -1.62 -7.67 17.15
C SER A 79 -2.62 -7.91 16.03
N PHE A 80 -2.62 -7.07 14.99
CA PHE A 80 -3.51 -7.21 13.84
C PHE A 80 -3.29 -8.53 13.09
N PHE A 81 -2.03 -8.89 12.82
CA PHE A 81 -1.68 -10.13 12.13
C PHE A 81 -1.72 -11.38 13.02
N LYS A 82 -1.95 -11.26 14.33
CA LYS A 82 -2.33 -12.41 15.17
C LYS A 82 -3.78 -12.83 14.93
N THR A 83 -4.67 -11.85 14.78
CA THR A 83 -6.12 -12.09 14.66
C THR A 83 -6.62 -12.14 13.22
N THR A 84 -5.82 -11.65 12.27
CA THR A 84 -6.21 -11.56 10.86
C THR A 84 -5.30 -12.44 10.01
N GLN A 85 -5.88 -13.46 9.38
CA GLN A 85 -5.19 -14.43 8.52
C GLN A 85 -5.86 -14.51 7.15
N ASN A 86 -5.23 -15.20 6.19
CA ASN A 86 -5.79 -15.47 4.87
C ASN A 86 -6.16 -14.18 4.09
N ILE A 87 -5.26 -13.20 4.11
CA ILE A 87 -5.41 -11.94 3.39
C ILE A 87 -5.00 -12.17 1.94
N ASP A 88 -5.93 -12.02 1.00
CA ASP A 88 -5.65 -12.17 -0.44
C ASP A 88 -5.13 -10.85 -1.03
N VAL A 89 -5.68 -9.70 -0.59
CA VAL A 89 -5.32 -8.37 -1.08
C VAL A 89 -5.02 -7.40 0.07
N LEU A 90 -3.89 -6.69 -0.01
CA LEU A 90 -3.56 -5.56 0.85
C LEU A 90 -3.54 -4.26 0.06
N ILE A 91 -4.27 -3.25 0.54
CA ILE A 91 -4.25 -1.89 0.02
C ILE A 91 -3.65 -0.97 1.08
N ASN A 92 -2.37 -0.62 0.90
CA ASN A 92 -1.67 0.34 1.74
C ASN A 92 -2.06 1.76 1.36
N ASN A 93 -3.07 2.30 2.05
CA ASN A 93 -3.57 3.65 1.87
C ASN A 93 -3.17 4.61 3.01
N ALA A 94 -2.93 4.09 4.21
CA ALA A 94 -2.57 4.91 5.36
C ALA A 94 -1.34 5.79 5.08
N GLY A 95 -1.44 7.07 5.45
CA GLY A 95 -0.35 8.01 5.33
C GLY A 95 -0.71 9.39 5.88
N ILE A 96 0.30 10.22 6.08
CA ILE A 96 0.20 11.61 6.51
C ILE A 96 0.89 12.54 5.52
N ASN A 97 0.46 13.79 5.50
CA ASN A 97 1.07 14.86 4.72
C ASN A 97 1.14 16.10 5.62
N ASN A 98 2.37 16.57 5.88
CA ASN A 98 2.66 17.69 6.76
C ASN A 98 3.24 18.90 6.00
N ASN A 99 3.14 18.94 4.67
CA ASN A 99 3.85 19.92 3.82
C ASN A 99 3.60 21.39 4.20
N ASN A 100 2.44 21.73 4.77
CA ASN A 100 2.10 23.12 5.10
C ASN A 100 2.72 23.62 6.42
N GLN A 101 3.31 22.74 7.22
CA GLN A 101 3.86 23.04 8.56
C GLN A 101 5.12 22.21 8.83
N GLU A 102 5.90 21.92 7.79
CA GLU A 102 6.93 20.90 7.87
C GLU A 102 8.12 21.35 8.75
N THR A 103 8.28 20.68 9.89
CA THR A 103 9.47 20.72 10.74
C THR A 103 10.31 19.47 10.50
N ALA A 104 11.52 19.44 11.04
CA ALA A 104 12.38 18.26 10.94
C ALA A 104 11.73 17.01 11.54
N ASP A 105 11.15 17.13 12.74
CA ASP A 105 10.43 16.05 13.40
C ASP A 105 9.20 15.58 12.61
N LEU A 106 8.45 16.52 12.02
CA LEU A 106 7.29 16.19 11.19
C LEU A 106 7.70 15.52 9.88
N ALA A 107 8.83 15.91 9.30
CA ALA A 107 9.40 15.26 8.13
C ALA A 107 9.84 13.83 8.42
N ALA A 108 10.57 13.62 9.53
CA ALA A 108 10.96 12.30 10.00
C ALA A 108 9.72 11.42 10.26
N ARG A 109 8.72 11.95 10.97
CA ARG A 109 7.45 11.27 11.21
C ARG A 109 6.72 10.90 9.92
N THR A 110 6.77 11.74 8.88
CA THR A 110 6.18 11.41 7.58
C THR A 110 6.87 10.19 6.96
N ILE A 111 8.20 10.09 7.03
CA ILE A 111 8.94 8.91 6.56
C ILE A 111 8.56 7.67 7.38
N ASP A 112 8.54 7.79 8.70
CA ASP A 112 8.21 6.67 9.60
C ASP A 112 6.82 6.11 9.34
N VAL A 113 5.82 6.98 9.14
CA VAL A 113 4.45 6.54 8.87
C VAL A 113 4.30 6.03 7.44
N ASN A 114 4.63 6.85 6.45
CA ASN A 114 4.27 6.55 5.05
C ASN A 114 5.13 5.46 4.45
N TYR A 115 6.43 5.41 4.81
CA TYR A 115 7.37 4.44 4.26
C TYR A 115 7.59 3.29 5.24
N LYS A 116 8.18 3.53 6.42
CA LYS A 116 8.57 2.45 7.34
C LYS A 116 7.33 1.67 7.81
N GLY A 117 6.23 2.35 8.13
CA GLY A 117 4.99 1.70 8.50
C GLY A 117 4.37 0.85 7.38
N THR A 118 4.39 1.35 6.14
CA THR A 118 3.94 0.58 4.97
C THR A 118 4.81 -0.66 4.74
N ARG A 119 6.13 -0.49 4.82
CA ARG A 119 7.12 -1.57 4.73
C ARG A 119 6.82 -2.64 5.79
N ASP A 120 6.70 -2.25 7.05
CA ASP A 120 6.50 -3.18 8.16
C ASP A 120 5.19 -3.97 8.05
N VAL A 121 4.11 -3.34 7.57
CA VAL A 121 2.84 -4.04 7.27
C VAL A 121 3.02 -5.05 6.13
N CYS A 122 3.74 -4.71 5.06
CA CYS A 122 4.02 -5.65 3.96
C CYS A 122 4.82 -6.85 4.46
N PHE A 123 5.87 -6.61 5.26
CA PHE A 123 6.70 -7.67 5.84
C PHE A 123 5.90 -8.58 6.77
N ALA A 124 5.08 -8.01 7.65
CA ALA A 124 4.24 -8.77 8.55
C ALA A 124 3.22 -9.63 7.79
N LEU A 125 2.61 -9.08 6.74
CA LEU A 125 1.72 -9.83 5.86
C LEU A 125 2.42 -10.99 5.16
N LEU A 126 3.55 -10.74 4.51
CA LEU A 126 4.30 -11.77 3.79
C LEU A 126 4.78 -12.88 4.73
N SER A 127 5.20 -12.51 5.94
CA SER A 127 5.58 -13.47 6.98
C SER A 127 4.38 -14.30 7.46
N ALA A 128 3.24 -13.67 7.78
CA ALA A 128 2.06 -14.35 8.28
C ALA A 128 1.40 -15.27 7.23
N SER A 129 1.48 -14.89 5.95
CA SER A 129 0.93 -15.66 4.83
C SER A 129 1.87 -16.74 4.29
N GLY A 130 3.15 -16.76 4.71
CA GLY A 130 4.19 -17.57 4.08
C GLY A 130 4.36 -17.24 2.59
N GLY A 131 4.20 -15.95 2.22
CA GLY A 131 4.26 -15.45 0.85
C GLY A 131 3.02 -15.74 -0.01
N LYS A 132 1.93 -16.24 0.58
CA LYS A 132 0.67 -16.53 -0.13
C LYS A 132 -0.27 -15.33 -0.09
N VAL A 133 0.07 -14.29 -0.83
CA VAL A 133 -0.74 -13.09 -1.04
C VAL A 133 -0.93 -12.92 -2.53
N GLU A 134 -2.13 -12.59 -2.97
CA GLU A 134 -2.39 -12.39 -4.40
C GLU A 134 -1.95 -11.00 -4.85
N ARG A 135 -2.23 -9.96 -4.05
CA ARG A 135 -1.95 -8.58 -4.46
C ARG A 135 -1.60 -7.64 -3.31
N ILE A 136 -0.59 -6.79 -3.54
CA ILE A 136 -0.26 -5.63 -2.70
C ILE A 136 -0.38 -4.36 -3.55
N VAL A 137 -1.24 -3.44 -3.12
CA VAL A 137 -1.44 -2.14 -3.75
C VAL A 137 -0.94 -1.04 -2.82
N ASN A 138 0.09 -0.32 -3.23
CA ASN A 138 0.62 0.82 -2.48
C ASN A 138 0.08 2.13 -3.07
N VAL A 139 -0.74 2.85 -2.30
CA VAL A 139 -1.29 4.15 -2.72
C VAL A 139 -0.18 5.20 -2.67
N SER A 140 0.31 5.59 -3.86
CA SER A 140 1.37 6.57 -4.02
C SER A 140 0.83 7.96 -4.43
N SER A 141 1.67 8.83 -4.99
CA SER A 141 1.30 10.18 -5.45
C SER A 141 2.07 10.57 -6.71
N THR A 142 1.45 11.31 -7.63
CA THR A 142 2.16 11.89 -8.79
C THR A 142 3.24 12.89 -8.37
N ALA A 143 3.17 13.45 -7.17
CA ALA A 143 4.17 14.38 -6.65
C ALA A 143 5.55 13.75 -6.39
N CYS A 144 5.67 12.41 -6.43
CA CYS A 144 6.93 11.69 -6.19
C CYS A 144 7.66 11.25 -7.47
N GLN A 145 7.31 11.81 -8.63
CA GLN A 145 8.04 11.52 -9.86
C GLN A 145 9.52 11.87 -9.71
N LEU A 146 10.39 10.94 -10.17
CA LEU A 146 11.84 11.11 -10.01
C LEU A 146 12.43 12.24 -10.86
N ASN A 147 11.69 12.76 -11.85
CA ASN A 147 12.05 13.95 -12.62
C ASN A 147 12.03 15.25 -11.79
N ASN A 148 11.46 15.22 -10.58
CA ASN A 148 11.50 16.33 -9.63
C ASN A 148 12.85 16.42 -8.89
N TYR A 149 13.73 15.43 -9.06
CA TYR A 149 15.07 15.39 -8.49
C TYR A 149 16.13 15.58 -9.59
N SER A 150 17.36 15.89 -9.19
CA SER A 150 18.51 15.81 -10.10
C SER A 150 18.67 14.39 -10.65
N PRO A 151 19.29 14.20 -11.83
CA PRO A 151 19.55 12.87 -12.38
C PRO A 151 20.26 11.95 -11.37
N SER A 152 21.29 12.45 -10.69
CA SER A 152 22.05 11.69 -9.69
C SER A 152 21.21 11.22 -8.51
N THR A 153 20.32 12.07 -7.97
CA THR A 153 19.39 11.66 -6.91
C THR A 153 18.36 10.68 -7.44
N GLY A 154 17.81 10.91 -8.63
CA GLY A 154 16.87 9.98 -9.27
C GLY A 154 17.48 8.59 -9.45
N ASP A 155 18.76 8.52 -9.80
CA ASP A 155 19.47 7.25 -9.97
C ASP A 155 19.65 6.49 -8.66
N LYS A 156 19.84 7.18 -7.53
CA LYS A 156 19.85 6.53 -6.20
C LYS A 156 18.56 5.73 -5.95
N PHE A 157 17.39 6.30 -6.26
CA PHE A 157 16.11 5.61 -6.14
C PHE A 157 15.94 4.46 -7.15
N ARG A 158 16.47 4.60 -8.37
CA ARG A 158 16.40 3.54 -9.40
C ARG A 158 17.35 2.37 -9.09
N SER A 159 18.47 2.65 -8.43
CA SER A 159 19.52 1.67 -8.17
C SER A 159 19.23 0.74 -7.00
N VAL A 160 18.18 0.99 -6.21
CA VAL A 160 17.81 0.14 -5.08
C VAL A 160 17.59 -1.31 -5.54
N ARG A 161 18.17 -2.24 -4.79
CA ARG A 161 18.17 -3.68 -5.08
C ARG A 161 17.34 -4.45 -4.09
N ASN A 162 17.39 -4.04 -2.84
CA ASN A 162 16.75 -4.70 -1.71
C ASN A 162 16.19 -3.63 -0.75
N ILE A 163 15.50 -4.08 0.29
CA ILE A 163 14.86 -3.19 1.28
C ILE A 163 15.88 -2.36 2.06
N ALA A 164 17.06 -2.90 2.36
CA ALA A 164 18.09 -2.16 3.09
C ALA A 164 18.60 -0.95 2.30
N ASP A 165 18.64 -1.02 0.96
CA ASP A 165 18.98 0.14 0.12
C ASP A 165 17.91 1.24 0.22
N VAL A 166 16.63 0.86 0.27
CA VAL A 166 15.53 1.82 0.41
C VAL A 166 15.52 2.42 1.83
N ASP A 167 15.82 1.61 2.84
CA ASP A 167 15.97 2.06 4.23
C ASP A 167 17.12 3.06 4.37
N ALA A 168 18.27 2.79 3.74
CA ALA A 168 19.41 3.71 3.75
C ALA A 168 19.06 5.07 3.12
N LEU A 169 18.24 5.10 2.05
CA LEU A 169 17.74 6.36 1.48
C LEU A 169 16.79 7.09 2.42
N ALA A 170 15.92 6.35 3.12
CA ALA A 170 15.02 6.91 4.10
C ALA A 170 15.78 7.54 5.28
N ASP A 171 16.76 6.83 5.81
CA ASP A 171 17.58 7.28 6.93
C ASP A 171 18.46 8.48 6.53
N ALA A 172 19.07 8.45 5.34
CA ALA A 172 19.83 9.59 4.81
C ALA A 172 18.98 10.86 4.68
N TYR A 173 17.69 10.74 4.29
CA TYR A 173 16.79 11.89 4.27
C TYR A 173 16.51 12.42 5.68
N VAL A 174 16.21 11.54 6.63
CA VAL A 174 15.91 11.92 8.02
C VAL A 174 17.11 12.60 8.67
N GLU A 175 18.31 12.07 8.48
CA GLU A 175 19.57 12.66 8.94
C GLU A 175 19.77 14.06 8.34
N ALA A 176 19.62 14.20 7.03
CA ALA A 176 19.80 15.48 6.34
C ALA A 176 18.80 16.54 6.81
N VAL A 177 17.56 16.15 7.09
CA VAL A 177 16.54 17.08 7.59
C VAL A 177 16.85 17.53 9.02
N HIS A 178 17.29 16.63 9.92
CA HIS A 178 17.69 17.00 11.29
C HIS A 178 18.97 17.84 11.34
N ALA A 179 19.91 17.60 10.43
CA ALA A 179 21.14 18.39 10.33
C ALA A 179 20.86 19.87 9.98
N GLY A 180 19.76 20.15 9.28
CA GLY A 180 19.37 21.51 8.90
C GLY A 180 20.32 22.16 7.89
N GLY A 181 20.21 23.48 7.72
CA GLY A 181 21.06 24.23 6.79
C GLY A 181 20.96 23.75 5.34
N SER A 182 22.10 23.51 4.69
CA SER A 182 22.19 23.00 3.32
C SER A 182 22.10 21.48 3.21
N ALA A 183 22.10 20.73 4.32
CA ALA A 183 22.31 19.27 4.32
C ALA A 183 21.31 18.50 3.43
N GLN A 184 20.05 18.94 3.36
CA GLN A 184 19.05 18.34 2.47
C GLN A 184 19.34 18.57 0.98
N ASN A 185 19.83 19.76 0.62
CA ASN A 185 20.29 20.04 -0.74
C ASN A 185 21.54 19.21 -1.06
N ASP A 186 22.50 19.14 -0.14
CA ASP A 186 23.75 18.41 -0.30
C ASP A 186 23.53 16.89 -0.45
N ALA A 187 22.55 16.35 0.30
CA ALA A 187 22.09 14.96 0.15
C ALA A 187 21.29 14.71 -1.13
N GLY A 188 20.83 15.78 -1.80
CA GLY A 188 20.12 15.74 -3.08
C GLY A 188 18.60 15.65 -2.99
N PHE A 189 18.02 15.80 -1.79
CA PHE A 189 16.57 15.75 -1.57
C PHE A 189 15.87 17.10 -1.78
N GLY A 190 16.66 18.18 -1.84
CA GLY A 190 16.17 19.54 -2.01
C GLY A 190 15.74 20.20 -0.70
N SER A 191 15.68 21.52 -0.71
CA SER A 191 15.23 22.36 0.41
C SER A 191 14.22 23.39 -0.11
N PRO A 192 13.13 23.70 0.62
CA PRO A 192 12.75 23.20 1.96
C PRO A 192 12.42 21.69 1.97
N PRO A 193 12.23 21.06 3.16
CA PRO A 193 11.80 19.67 3.27
C PRO A 193 10.63 19.32 2.36
N LYS A 194 10.64 18.08 1.85
CA LYS A 194 9.62 17.52 0.94
C LYS A 194 9.28 16.09 1.37
N SER A 195 9.04 15.87 2.66
CA SER A 195 8.95 14.51 3.22
C SER A 195 7.82 13.71 2.60
N TYR A 196 6.72 14.35 2.23
CA TYR A 196 5.63 13.65 1.55
C TYR A 196 6.10 13.09 0.21
N GLN A 197 6.74 13.89 -0.63
CA GLN A 197 7.27 13.47 -1.93
C GLN A 197 8.33 12.37 -1.76
N VAL A 198 9.28 12.57 -0.84
CA VAL A 198 10.34 11.58 -0.56
C VAL A 198 9.74 10.28 -0.06
N SER A 199 8.80 10.33 0.89
CA SER A 199 8.13 9.13 1.42
C SER A 199 7.41 8.33 0.34
N LYS A 200 6.77 9.01 -0.63
CA LYS A 200 6.08 8.34 -1.74
C LYS A 200 7.05 7.82 -2.80
N ALA A 201 8.19 8.46 -3.01
CA ALA A 201 9.28 7.91 -3.83
C ALA A 201 9.87 6.63 -3.20
N LEU A 202 10.06 6.62 -1.88
CA LEU A 202 10.47 5.43 -1.12
C LEU A 202 9.42 4.32 -1.19
N VAL A 203 8.12 4.63 -1.15
CA VAL A 203 7.05 3.64 -1.35
C VAL A 203 7.06 3.07 -2.77
N ASN A 204 7.39 3.86 -3.80
CA ASN A 204 7.56 3.33 -5.16
C ASN A 204 8.77 2.39 -5.24
N ALA A 205 9.90 2.79 -4.65
CA ALA A 205 11.10 1.96 -4.55
C ALA A 205 10.81 0.63 -3.81
N LEU A 206 10.10 0.68 -2.68
CA LEU A 206 9.60 -0.49 -1.95
C LEU A 206 8.76 -1.39 -2.85
N THR A 207 7.84 -0.83 -3.63
CA THR A 207 6.97 -1.59 -4.53
C THR A 207 7.78 -2.37 -5.55
N VAL A 208 8.80 -1.73 -6.14
CA VAL A 208 9.72 -2.39 -7.10
C VAL A 208 10.51 -3.52 -6.45
N VAL A 209 11.02 -3.31 -5.23
CA VAL A 209 11.76 -4.35 -4.50
C VAL A 209 10.84 -5.53 -4.16
N LEU A 210 9.64 -5.27 -3.61
CA LEU A 210 8.66 -6.32 -3.29
C LEU A 210 8.29 -7.15 -4.52
N ALA A 211 8.09 -6.50 -5.68
CA ALA A 211 7.80 -7.17 -6.95
C ALA A 211 8.89 -8.19 -7.32
N ARG A 212 10.16 -7.77 -7.22
CA ARG A 212 11.32 -8.58 -7.57
C ARG A 212 11.52 -9.75 -6.61
N GLU A 213 11.33 -9.50 -5.32
CA GLU A 213 11.54 -10.51 -4.27
C GLU A 213 10.36 -11.49 -4.15
N ASN A 214 9.16 -11.10 -4.59
CA ASN A 214 7.94 -11.89 -4.46
C ASN A 214 7.22 -12.03 -5.82
N PRO A 215 7.79 -12.75 -6.80
CA PRO A 215 7.30 -12.78 -8.19
C PRO A 215 5.90 -13.40 -8.37
N ARG A 216 5.33 -14.00 -7.32
CA ARG A 216 3.96 -14.55 -7.31
C ARG A 216 2.93 -13.57 -6.75
N VAL A 217 3.36 -12.45 -6.18
CA VAL A 217 2.50 -11.41 -5.62
C VAL A 217 2.39 -10.30 -6.64
N LEU A 218 1.17 -9.97 -7.06
CA LEU A 218 0.97 -8.81 -7.92
C LEU A 218 1.19 -7.53 -7.10
N THR A 219 2.25 -6.79 -7.40
CA THR A 219 2.58 -5.54 -6.72
C THR A 219 2.37 -4.37 -7.68
N GLY A 220 1.35 -3.54 -7.44
CA GLY A 220 1.00 -2.41 -8.31
C GLY A 220 -0.08 -2.72 -9.36
N TRP A 221 -0.22 -1.84 -10.35
CA TRP A 221 -1.13 -2.01 -11.48
C TRP A 221 -0.38 -2.66 -12.63
N GLU A 222 -0.52 -3.98 -12.76
CA GLU A 222 -0.33 -4.64 -14.05
C GLU A 222 -1.72 -4.85 -14.63
N ALA A 223 -1.99 -4.20 -15.76
CA ALA A 223 -3.13 -4.58 -16.58
C ALA A 223 -2.94 -6.06 -16.92
N ALA A 224 -3.91 -6.90 -16.56
CA ALA A 224 -3.94 -8.26 -17.06
C ALA A 224 -3.95 -8.16 -18.59
N GLU A 225 -2.88 -8.57 -19.25
CA GLU A 225 -2.95 -8.80 -20.69
C GLU A 225 -3.95 -9.94 -20.90
N ASP A 226 -5.01 -9.64 -21.63
CA ASP A 226 -6.09 -10.55 -21.97
C ASP A 226 -5.53 -11.84 -22.58
N ALA A 227 -5.57 -12.91 -21.80
CA ALA A 227 -5.53 -14.27 -22.33
C ALA A 227 -6.89 -14.56 -22.98
N GLY A 228 -7.06 -14.22 -24.26
CA GLY A 228 -8.26 -14.65 -25.00
C GLY A 228 -8.56 -13.88 -26.27
N GLY A 229 -7.86 -14.20 -27.36
CA GLY A 229 -8.23 -13.75 -28.71
C GLY A 229 -7.69 -14.73 -29.74
N GLY A 230 -8.40 -15.84 -29.92
CA GLY A 230 -8.10 -16.83 -30.95
C GLY A 230 -8.10 -16.20 -32.33
N ARG A 231 -7.08 -16.53 -33.12
CA ARG A 231 -7.05 -16.30 -34.56
C ARG A 231 -8.16 -17.12 -35.21
N GLU A 232 -9.14 -16.45 -35.80
CA GLU A 232 -9.86 -17.00 -36.94
C GLU A 232 -9.21 -16.41 -38.20
N ASP A 233 -8.28 -17.17 -38.79
CA ASP A 233 -7.90 -16.99 -40.18
C ASP A 233 -9.04 -17.53 -41.03
N SER A 234 -9.68 -16.64 -41.81
CA SER A 234 -10.50 -17.01 -42.95
C SER A 234 -9.79 -16.52 -44.22
N GLY A 235 -9.23 -17.50 -44.94
CA GLY A 235 -8.66 -17.40 -46.27
C GLY A 235 -8.80 -18.75 -46.95
#